data_AF-A0A4Q3EGI3-F1
#
_entry.id   AF-A0A4Q3EGI3-F1
#
_cell.length_a   1.000
_cell.length_b   1.000
_cell.length_c   1.000
_cell.angle_alpha   90.00
_cell.angle_beta   90.00
_cell.angle_gamma   90.00
#
_symmetry.space_group_name_H-M   'P 1'
#
loop_
_entity.id
_entity.type
_entity.pdbx_description
1 polymer ?
#
loop_
_entity_poly.entity_id
_entity_poly.type
_entity_poly.pdbx_seq_one_letter_code
_entity_poly.pdbx_strand_id
1 'polypeptide(L)'
;MVNKWQQYRDIDYLRTIVLDLPEDYNQVKQFIIDSSLNELQEGKLPEEIDIENYRRIGSLRAESWLRKHVYFLVHDLLATQRDTYPEFDTLLLEIDSFLIGFCNPSYIDQYPGEPSNVNQRAHYVASYLWLTN
;
A
#
# COMPACT_ATOMS: atom_id res chain seq x y z
N MET A 1 15.33 -0.15 -25.60
CA MET A 1 14.66 0.89 -24.78
C MET A 1 13.78 0.17 -23.78
N VAL A 2 14.08 0.25 -22.49
CA VAL A 2 13.18 -0.26 -21.44
C VAL A 2 12.02 0.73 -21.37
N ASN A 3 10.79 0.23 -21.43
CA ASN A 3 9.60 1.06 -21.33
C ASN A 3 9.55 1.69 -19.92
N LYS A 4 9.40 3.02 -19.81
CA LYS A 4 9.31 3.71 -18.50
C LYS A 4 8.23 3.11 -17.59
N TRP A 5 7.12 2.65 -18.17
CA TRP A 5 6.06 1.96 -17.43
C TRP A 5 6.50 0.63 -16.84
N GLN A 6 7.43 -0.06 -17.50
CA GLN A 6 7.98 -1.32 -17.03
C GLN A 6 9.01 -1.08 -15.91
N GLN A 7 9.72 0.04 -15.94
CA GLN A 7 10.60 0.46 -14.84
C GLN A 7 9.81 0.81 -13.58
N TYR A 8 8.67 1.48 -13.70
CA TYR A 8 7.81 1.79 -12.55
C TYR A 8 7.05 0.59 -11.98
N ARG A 9 7.11 -0.58 -12.63
CA ARG A 9 6.62 -1.85 -12.10
C ARG A 9 7.72 -2.70 -11.48
N ASP A 10 8.99 -2.34 -11.71
CA ASP A 10 10.14 -3.04 -11.17
C ASP A 10 10.46 -2.44 -9.79
N ILE A 11 10.06 -3.16 -8.74
CA ILE A 11 10.25 -2.69 -7.36
C ILE A 11 11.73 -2.54 -6.99
N ASP A 12 12.61 -3.34 -7.56
CA ASP A 12 14.05 -3.24 -7.30
C ASP A 12 14.60 -1.96 -7.94
N TYR A 13 14.10 -1.58 -9.11
CA TYR A 13 14.37 -0.25 -9.67
C TYR A 13 13.80 0.87 -8.79
N LEU A 14 12.54 0.77 -8.35
CA LEU A 14 11.91 1.80 -7.51
C LEU A 14 12.65 2.04 -6.18
N ARG A 15 13.15 0.96 -5.54
CA ARG A 15 13.97 1.02 -4.32
C ARG A 15 15.25 1.83 -4.51
N THR A 16 15.77 1.95 -5.74
CA THR A 16 16.97 2.76 -6.01
C THR A 16 16.69 4.26 -6.13
N ILE A 17 15.43 4.67 -6.29
CA ILE A 17 15.05 6.06 -6.57
C ILE A 17 14.16 6.71 -5.49
N VAL A 18 13.47 5.93 -4.66
CA VAL A 18 12.67 6.43 -3.54
C VAL A 18 13.29 5.97 -2.23
N LEU A 19 13.88 6.90 -1.47
CA LEU A 19 14.67 6.63 -0.26
C LEU A 19 14.15 7.37 0.99
N ASP A 20 13.11 8.19 0.87
CA ASP A 20 12.54 8.98 1.95
C ASP A 20 11.36 8.26 2.63
N LEU A 21 11.60 7.06 3.16
CA LEU A 21 10.57 6.39 3.97
C LEU A 21 10.33 7.14 5.29
N PRO A 22 9.10 7.15 5.82
CA PRO A 22 8.79 7.70 7.14
C PRO A 22 9.63 7.10 8.26
N GLU A 23 9.94 7.89 9.29
CA GLU A 23 10.74 7.45 10.44
C GLU A 23 10.11 6.25 11.19
N ASP A 24 8.78 6.21 11.22
CA ASP A 24 7.96 5.17 11.86
C ASP A 24 7.71 3.96 10.96
N TYR A 25 8.25 3.91 9.74
CA TYR A 25 7.90 2.90 8.74
C TYR A 25 8.05 1.46 9.25
N ASN A 26 9.19 1.13 9.87
CA ASN A 26 9.43 -0.21 10.41
C ASN A 26 8.54 -0.51 11.63
N GLN A 27 8.20 0.50 12.42
CA GLN A 27 7.31 0.37 13.57
C GLN A 27 5.88 0.04 13.10
N VAL A 28 5.37 0.78 12.12
CA VAL A 28 4.04 0.54 11.53
C VAL A 28 3.96 -0.85 10.91
N LYS A 29 4.98 -1.24 10.14
CA LYS A 29 5.07 -2.59 9.56
C LYS A 29 4.96 -3.67 10.63
N GLN A 30 5.77 -3.56 11.69
CA GLN A 30 5.75 -4.55 12.78
C GLN A 30 4.42 -4.55 13.52
N PHE A 31 3.84 -3.37 13.75
CA PHE A 31 2.53 -3.24 14.40
C PHE A 31 1.42 -3.97 13.64
N ILE A 32 1.37 -3.88 12.30
CA ILE A 32 0.37 -4.60 11.49
C ILE A 32 0.51 -6.11 11.65
N ILE A 33 1.75 -6.62 11.60
CA ILE A 33 2.06 -8.05 11.73
C ILE A 33 1.65 -8.53 13.13
N ASP A 34 2.13 -7.86 14.17
CA ASP A 34 1.89 -8.25 15.56
C ASP A 34 0.39 -8.20 15.90
N SER A 35 -0.32 -7.16 15.43
CA SER A 35 -1.78 -7.05 15.62
C SER A 35 -2.51 -8.21 14.95
N SER A 36 -2.15 -8.55 13.71
CA SER A 36 -2.78 -9.65 12.95
C SER A 36 -2.56 -11.00 13.64
N LEU A 37 -1.32 -11.26 14.10
CA LEU A 37 -1.00 -12.49 14.81
C LEU A 37 -1.70 -12.58 16.16
N ASN A 38 -1.80 -11.47 16.90
CA ASN A 38 -2.52 -11.44 18.17
C ASN A 38 -4.03 -11.69 17.96
N GLU A 39 -4.64 -11.05 16.95
CA GLU A 39 -6.05 -11.24 16.62
C GLU A 39 -6.38 -12.67 16.19
N LEU A 40 -5.47 -13.30 15.44
CA LEU A 40 -5.58 -14.71 15.08
C LEU A 40 -5.49 -15.61 16.31
N GLN A 41 -4.59 -15.31 17.26
CA GLN A 41 -4.48 -16.05 18.53
C GLN A 41 -5.71 -15.87 19.43
N GLU A 42 -6.36 -14.71 19.37
CA GLU A 42 -7.65 -14.44 20.02
C GLU A 42 -8.84 -15.14 19.34
N GLY A 43 -8.61 -15.78 18.19
CA GLY A 43 -9.60 -16.58 17.47
C GLY A 43 -10.49 -15.77 16.52
N LYS A 44 -10.08 -14.55 16.13
CA LYS A 44 -10.79 -13.80 15.08
C LYS A 44 -10.69 -14.53 13.74
N LEU A 45 -11.72 -14.38 12.92
CA LEU A 45 -11.71 -14.91 11.56
C LEU A 45 -10.79 -14.06 10.66
N PRO A 46 -10.10 -14.66 9.67
CA PRO A 46 -9.25 -13.93 8.73
C PRO A 46 -9.93 -12.71 8.09
N GLU A 47 -11.20 -12.82 7.70
CA GLU A 47 -11.99 -11.72 7.12
C GLU A 47 -12.14 -10.52 8.08
N GLU A 48 -12.23 -10.77 9.38
CA GLU A 48 -12.30 -9.71 10.39
C GLU A 48 -10.94 -9.03 10.54
N ILE A 49 -9.85 -9.80 10.50
CA ILE A 49 -8.47 -9.30 10.55
C ILE A 49 -8.19 -8.47 9.29
N ASP A 50 -8.65 -8.90 8.12
CA ASP A 50 -8.54 -8.17 6.86
C ASP A 50 -9.21 -6.80 6.93
N ILE A 51 -10.43 -6.75 7.47
CA ILE A 51 -11.16 -5.50 7.65
C ILE A 51 -10.36 -4.54 8.55
N GLU A 52 -9.77 -5.02 9.65
CA GLU A 52 -8.95 -4.19 10.52
C GLU A 52 -7.64 -3.77 9.85
N ASN A 53 -6.97 -4.66 9.13
CA ASN A 53 -5.75 -4.35 8.39
C ASN A 53 -5.99 -3.34 7.26
N TYR A 54 -7.10 -3.46 6.54
CA TYR A 54 -7.52 -2.47 5.55
C TYR A 54 -7.70 -1.10 6.20
N ARG A 55 -8.31 -1.02 7.39
CA ARG A 55 -8.45 0.24 8.13
C ARG A 55 -7.11 0.79 8.63
N ARG A 56 -6.25 -0.05 9.19
CA ARG A 56 -4.91 0.32 9.68
C ARG A 56 -4.05 0.88 8.55
N ILE A 57 -4.01 0.20 7.41
CA ILE A 57 -3.24 0.67 6.24
C ILE A 57 -3.90 1.93 5.65
N GLY A 58 -5.24 1.96 5.59
CA GLY A 58 -6.00 3.11 5.10
C GLY A 58 -5.86 4.37 5.95
N SER A 59 -5.61 4.26 7.26
CA SER A 59 -5.45 5.42 8.16
C SER A 59 -4.12 6.15 7.97
N LEU A 60 -3.09 5.48 7.44
CA LEU A 60 -1.76 6.06 7.23
C LEU A 60 -1.80 7.36 6.42
N ARG A 61 -2.73 7.49 5.46
CA ARG A 61 -2.93 8.73 4.70
C ARG A 61 -3.27 9.94 5.58
N ALA A 62 -3.99 9.72 6.69
CA ALA A 62 -4.34 10.77 7.65
C ALA A 62 -3.14 11.12 8.55
N GLU A 63 -2.16 10.22 8.65
CA GLU A 63 -0.92 10.36 9.40
C GLU A 63 0.21 10.93 8.52
N SER A 64 -0.15 11.61 7.43
CA SER A 64 0.78 12.23 6.47
C SER A 64 1.64 11.25 5.66
N TRP A 65 1.33 9.95 5.67
CA TRP A 65 1.97 9.03 4.74
C TRP A 65 1.54 9.34 3.31
N LEU A 66 2.50 9.30 2.39
CA LEU A 66 2.26 9.46 0.95
C LEU A 66 1.95 8.10 0.32
N ARG A 67 1.28 8.11 -0.84
CA ARG A 67 0.94 6.89 -1.59
C ARG A 67 2.16 5.98 -1.81
N LYS A 68 3.32 6.59 -2.12
CA LYS A 68 4.58 5.85 -2.30
C LYS A 68 4.99 5.08 -1.04
N HIS A 69 4.82 5.65 0.15
CA HIS A 69 5.18 4.98 1.41
C HIS A 69 4.31 3.75 1.66
N VAL A 70 2.99 3.90 1.44
CA VAL A 70 2.04 2.79 1.60
C VAL A 70 2.28 1.70 0.54
N TYR A 71 2.59 2.09 -0.69
CA TYR A 71 2.98 1.16 -1.75
C TYR A 71 4.20 0.31 -1.36
N PHE A 72 5.27 0.94 -0.88
CA PHE A 72 6.43 0.19 -0.40
C PHE A 72 6.11 -0.68 0.81
N LEU A 73 5.29 -0.21 1.76
CA LEU A 73 4.85 -1.00 2.92
C LEU A 73 4.14 -2.29 2.49
N VAL A 74 3.14 -2.17 1.60
CA VAL A 74 2.38 -3.31 1.08
C VAL A 74 3.31 -4.31 0.38
N HIS A 75 4.23 -3.83 -0.43
CA HIS A 75 5.18 -4.70 -1.11
C HIS A 75 6.20 -5.36 -0.17
N ASP A 76 6.64 -4.68 0.89
CA ASP A 76 7.53 -5.28 1.88
C ASP A 76 6.81 -6.37 2.69
N LEU A 77 5.54 -6.14 3.03
CA LEU A 77 4.66 -7.15 3.63
C LEU A 77 4.45 -8.35 2.68
N LEU A 78 4.17 -8.12 1.39
CA LEU A 78 4.05 -9.20 0.39
C LEU A 78 5.36 -9.99 0.20
N ALA A 79 6.51 -9.32 0.31
CA ALA A 79 7.80 -9.98 0.12
C ALA A 79 8.23 -10.82 1.32
N THR A 80 7.94 -10.36 2.53
CA THR A 80 8.50 -10.93 3.77
C THR A 80 7.48 -11.60 4.66
N GLN A 81 6.20 -11.28 4.53
CA GLN A 81 5.14 -11.64 5.48
C GLN A 81 3.82 -12.06 4.81
N ARG A 82 3.81 -12.37 3.50
CA ARG A 82 2.58 -12.72 2.76
C ARG A 82 1.74 -13.83 3.40
N ASP A 83 2.38 -14.75 4.10
CA ASP A 83 1.76 -15.94 4.70
C ASP A 83 1.51 -15.74 6.22
N THR A 84 1.35 -14.49 6.68
CA THR A 84 1.08 -14.19 8.11
C THR A 84 -0.17 -14.89 8.62
N TYR A 85 -1.25 -14.89 7.83
CA TYR A 85 -2.46 -15.67 8.04
C TYR A 85 -3.09 -16.00 6.66
N PRO A 86 -4.01 -16.98 6.59
CA PRO A 86 -4.72 -17.29 5.36
C PRO A 86 -5.37 -16.02 4.80
N GLU A 87 -5.28 -15.76 3.49
CA GLU A 87 -5.82 -14.56 2.82
C GLU A 87 -5.05 -13.22 2.99
N PHE A 88 -4.04 -13.11 3.84
CA PHE A 88 -3.33 -11.83 4.04
C PHE A 88 -2.70 -11.29 2.75
N ASP A 89 -2.14 -12.16 1.91
CA ASP A 89 -1.56 -11.77 0.61
C ASP A 89 -2.63 -11.22 -0.36
N THR A 90 -3.83 -11.79 -0.33
CA THR A 90 -4.97 -11.41 -1.16
C THR A 90 -5.44 -10.01 -0.80
N LEU A 91 -5.56 -9.70 0.50
CA LEU A 91 -5.81 -8.34 0.99
C LEU A 91 -4.75 -7.36 0.47
N LEU A 92 -3.47 -7.70 0.64
CA LEU A 92 -2.37 -6.82 0.25
C LEU A 92 -2.36 -6.55 -1.27
N LEU A 93 -2.67 -7.56 -2.09
CA LEU A 93 -2.82 -7.40 -3.55
C LEU A 93 -4.02 -6.54 -3.95
N GLU A 94 -5.11 -6.61 -3.17
CA GLU A 94 -6.26 -5.72 -3.35
C GLU A 94 -5.87 -4.26 -3.06
N ILE A 95 -5.18 -4.03 -1.94
CA ILE A 95 -4.67 -2.70 -1.58
C ILE A 95 -3.71 -2.18 -2.66
N ASP A 96 -2.77 -3.01 -3.14
CA ASP A 96 -1.86 -2.66 -4.22
C ASP A 96 -2.62 -2.20 -5.49
N SER A 97 -3.69 -2.90 -5.85
CA SER A 97 -4.54 -2.55 -7.00
C SER A 97 -5.18 -1.16 -6.87
N PHE A 98 -5.56 -0.74 -5.66
CA PHE A 98 -6.03 0.62 -5.37
C PHE A 98 -4.89 1.64 -5.45
N LEU A 99 -3.69 1.27 -4.98
CA LEU A 99 -2.53 2.15 -4.98
C LEU A 99 -2.04 2.46 -6.39
N ILE A 100 -2.06 1.50 -7.31
CA ILE A 100 -1.64 1.69 -8.71
C ILE A 100 -2.77 2.10 -9.67
N GLY A 101 -4.00 2.22 -9.17
CA GLY A 101 -5.15 2.69 -9.95
C GLY A 101 -5.64 1.70 -11.00
N PHE A 102 -5.48 0.40 -10.75
CA PHE A 102 -6.03 -0.66 -11.62
C PHE A 102 -7.53 -0.93 -11.37
N CYS A 103 -8.07 -0.35 -10.29
CA CYS A 103 -9.47 -0.39 -9.91
C CYS A 103 -10.32 0.72 -10.57
N ASN A 104 -11.62 0.69 -10.34
CA ASN A 104 -12.51 1.78 -10.74
C ASN A 104 -12.07 3.10 -10.06
N PRO A 105 -11.98 4.23 -10.80
CA PRO A 105 -11.55 5.54 -10.28
C PRO A 105 -12.17 5.96 -8.95
N SER A 106 -13.43 5.59 -8.69
CA SER A 106 -14.13 5.91 -7.45
C SER A 106 -13.53 5.25 -6.20
N TYR A 107 -12.74 4.19 -6.35
CA TYR A 107 -12.04 3.51 -5.26
C TYR A 107 -10.61 4.00 -5.04
N ILE A 108 -10.13 4.95 -5.86
CA ILE A 108 -8.80 5.54 -5.67
C ILE A 108 -8.91 6.61 -4.60
N ASP A 109 -8.50 6.25 -3.38
CA ASP A 109 -8.39 7.16 -2.25
C ASP A 109 -7.43 8.32 -2.54
N GLN A 110 -7.72 9.50 -1.99
CA GLN A 110 -6.86 10.67 -2.09
C GLN A 110 -5.80 10.66 -0.99
N TYR A 111 -4.52 10.75 -1.39
CA TYR A 111 -3.41 11.00 -0.47
C TYR A 111 -3.04 12.49 -0.42
N PRO A 112 -2.28 12.94 0.60
CA PRO A 112 -1.79 14.31 0.67
C PRO A 112 -1.05 14.74 -0.61
N GLY A 113 -1.34 15.96 -1.09
CA GLY A 113 -0.73 16.51 -2.30
C GLY A 113 -1.32 16.03 -3.64
N GLU A 114 -2.28 15.09 -3.61
CA GLU A 114 -2.90 14.57 -4.84
C GLU A 114 -4.10 15.38 -5.33
N PRO A 115 -4.45 15.31 -6.63
CA PRO A 115 -5.63 15.96 -7.17
C PRO A 115 -6.92 15.54 -6.44
N SER A 116 -7.76 16.53 -6.10
CA SER A 116 -9.07 16.26 -5.47
C SER A 116 -10.09 15.68 -6.45
N ASN A 117 -10.01 16.04 -7.73
CA ASN A 117 -10.89 15.49 -8.76
C ASN A 117 -10.57 14.01 -9.03
N VAL A 118 -11.58 13.14 -8.97
CA VAL A 118 -11.42 11.68 -9.10
C VAL A 118 -10.77 11.24 -10.41
N ASN A 119 -11.13 11.86 -11.55
CA ASN A 119 -10.59 11.49 -12.85
C ASN A 119 -9.14 11.96 -13.01
N GLN A 120 -8.83 13.16 -12.52
CA GLN A 120 -7.44 13.66 -12.49
C GLN A 120 -6.56 12.82 -11.59
N ARG A 121 -7.08 12.41 -10.42
CA ARG A 121 -6.38 11.50 -9.50
C ARG A 121 -6.16 10.13 -10.13
N ALA A 122 -7.17 9.55 -10.76
CA ALA A 122 -7.03 8.28 -11.47
C ALA A 122 -5.94 8.35 -12.55
N HIS A 123 -5.91 9.44 -13.34
CA HIS A 123 -4.85 9.66 -14.31
C HIS A 123 -3.47 9.83 -13.67
N TYR A 124 -3.37 10.61 -12.59
CA TYR A 124 -2.14 10.83 -11.82
C TYR A 124 -1.57 9.51 -11.26
N VAL A 125 -2.45 8.65 -10.74
CA VAL A 125 -2.10 7.34 -10.18
C VAL A 125 -1.67 6.36 -11.27
N ALA A 126 -2.49 6.19 -12.31
CA ALA A 126 -2.19 5.28 -13.42
C ALA A 126 -0.95 5.71 -14.22
N SER A 127 -0.59 7.00 -14.15
CA SER A 127 0.61 7.55 -14.76
C SER A 127 1.84 7.54 -13.84
N TYR A 128 1.73 6.94 -12.64
CA TYR A 128 2.84 6.78 -11.68
C TYR A 128 3.51 8.10 -11.26
N LEU A 129 2.81 9.24 -11.40
CA LEU A 129 3.34 10.57 -11.06
C LEU A 129 3.55 10.75 -9.54
N TRP A 130 2.93 9.89 -8.74
CA TRP A 130 3.09 9.84 -7.29
C TRP A 130 4.44 9.28 -6.81
N LEU A 131 5.23 8.69 -7.70
CA LEU A 131 6.57 8.22 -7.35
C LEU A 131 7.61 9.35 -7.31
N THR A 132 7.33 10.48 -7.96
CA THR A 132 8.28 11.59 -8.09
C THR A 132 8.00 12.76 -7.15
N ASN A 133 6.91 12.68 -6.38
CA ASN A 133 6.45 13.71 -5.46
C ASN A 133 6.78 13.39 -4.00
#